data_AF-A0A1S3S6S2-F1
#
_entry.id   AF-A0A1S3S6S2-F1
#
_cell.length_a   1.000
_cell.length_b   1.000
_cell.length_c   1.000
_cell.angle_alpha   90.00
_cell.angle_beta   90.00
_cell.angle_gamma   90.00
#
_symmetry.space_group_name_H-M   'P 1'
#
loop_
_entity.id
_entity.type
_entity.pdbx_description
1 polymer ?
#
loop_
_entity_poly.entity_id
_entity_poly.type
_entity_poly.pdbx_seq_one_letter_code
_entity_poly.pdbx_strand_id
1 'polypeptide(L)' 'MARDMSDIDILKMELEQLKKEVSTPREPVSKTSKDIMEWCEAASGTDLLITGVPDDKNPYKPEKGGCIIT' A
#
# COMPACT_ATOMS: atom_id res chain seq x y z
N MET A 1 -18.25 16.08 -12.78
CA MET A 1 -16.85 16.58 -12.82
C MET A 1 -16.12 16.10 -14.07
N ALA A 2 -15.82 14.80 -14.25
CA ALA A 2 -15.22 14.31 -15.50
C ALA A 2 -16.24 14.03 -16.63
N ARG A 3 -17.52 13.84 -16.28
CA ARG A 3 -18.59 13.47 -17.23
C ARG A 3 -19.19 14.64 -18.00
N ASP A 4 -18.90 15.88 -17.59
CA ASP A 4 -19.49 17.11 -18.15
C ASP A 4 -18.53 17.84 -19.10
N MET A 5 -17.36 17.25 -19.35
CA MET A 5 -16.27 17.83 -20.14
C MET A 5 -16.34 17.35 -21.58
N SER A 6 -15.99 18.21 -22.53
CA SER A 6 -15.86 17.79 -23.92
C SER A 6 -14.66 16.85 -24.10
N ASP A 7 -14.72 15.95 -25.08
CA ASP A 7 -13.65 14.99 -25.35
C ASP A 7 -12.29 15.68 -25.58
N ILE A 8 -12.30 16.86 -26.21
CA ILE A 8 -11.07 17.64 -26.43
C ILE A 8 -10.48 18.21 -25.14
N ASP A 9 -11.32 18.55 -24.15
CA ASP A 9 -10.85 19.07 -22.86
C ASP A 9 -10.29 17.95 -21.98
N ILE A 10 -10.88 16.75 -22.06
CA ILE A 10 -10.35 15.54 -21.41
C ILE A 10 -8.95 15.21 -21.95
N LEU A 11 -8.80 15.20 -23.28
CA LEU A 11 -7.52 14.91 -23.93
C LEU A 11 -6.44 15.95 -23.60
N LYS A 12 -6.80 17.24 -23.51
CA LYS A 12 -5.86 18.29 -23.08
C LYS A 12 -5.42 18.06 -21.63
N MET A 13 -6.34 17.72 -20.74
CA MET A 13 -6.01 17.41 -19.35
C MET A 13 -5.07 16.21 -19.22
N GLU A 14 -5.34 15.14 -19.98
CA GLU A 14 -4.49 13.95 -20.02
C GLU A 14 -3.08 14.30 -20.52
N LEU A 15 -2.97 15.09 -21.58
CA LEU A 15 -1.69 15.51 -22.14
C LEU A 15 -0.88 16.33 -21.13
N GLU A 16 -1.52 17.26 -20.41
CA GLU A 16 -0.87 18.02 -19.35
C GLU A 16 -0.44 17.15 -18.17
N GLN A 17 -1.19 16.10 -17.84
CA GLN A 17 -0.79 15.12 -16.82
C GLN A 17 0.42 14.30 -17.27
N LEU A 18 0.43 13.80 -18.51
CA LEU A 18 1.54 13.02 -19.06
C LEU A 18 2.85 13.83 -19.13
N LYS A 19 2.76 15.13 -19.48
CA LYS A 19 3.93 16.04 -19.45
C LYS A 19 4.53 16.16 -18.05
N LYS A 20 3.69 16.19 -17.01
CA LYS A 20 4.15 16.22 -15.60
C LYS A 20 4.81 14.89 -15.23
N GLU A 21 4.19 13.76 -15.55
CA GLU A 21 4.68 12.42 -15.20
C GLU A 21 5.99 12.02 -15.89
N VAL A 22 6.22 12.52 -17.11
CA VAL A 22 7.52 12.37 -17.79
C VAL A 22 8.66 12.97 -16.98
N SER A 23 8.41 14.13 -16.38
CA SER A 23 9.42 14.91 -15.64
C SER A 23 9.65 14.39 -14.22
N THR A 24 8.86 13.41 -13.76
CA THR A 24 9.02 12.82 -12.42
C THR A 24 10.36 12.06 -12.33
N PRO A 25 11.24 12.39 -11.38
CA PRO A 25 12.49 11.66 -11.19
C PRO A 25 12.20 10.22 -10.76
N ARG A 26 12.89 9.26 -11.38
CA ARG A 26 12.74 7.84 -11.10
C ARG A 26 13.99 7.33 -10.40
N GLU A 27 13.80 6.56 -9.35
CA GLU A 27 14.88 5.83 -8.68
C GLU A 27 15.08 4.46 -9.33
N PRO A 28 16.30 3.90 -9.33
CA PRO A 28 16.54 2.55 -9.83
C PRO A 28 15.75 1.52 -9.02
N VAL A 29 15.07 0.60 -9.74
CA VAL A 29 14.29 -0.48 -9.11
C VAL A 29 15.16 -1.30 -8.15
N SER A 30 16.41 -1.56 -8.51
CA SER A 30 17.36 -2.29 -7.67
C SER A 30 17.60 -1.63 -6.31
N LYS A 31 17.63 -0.28 -6.26
CA LYS A 31 17.79 0.47 -5.02
C LYS A 31 16.51 0.41 -4.19
N THR A 32 15.36 0.73 -4.78
CA THR A 32 14.07 0.72 -4.06
C THR A 32 13.70 -0.66 -3.55
N SER A 33 13.99 -1.72 -4.31
CA SER A 33 13.76 -3.10 -3.87
C SER A 33 14.63 -3.45 -2.66
N LYS A 34 15.88 -3.02 -2.64
CA LYS A 34 16.77 -3.23 -1.50
C LYS A 34 16.26 -2.51 -0.25
N ASP A 35 15.89 -1.25 -0.37
CA ASP A 35 15.35 -0.45 0.74
C ASP A 35 14.08 -1.09 1.34
N ILE A 36 13.18 -1.59 0.47
CA ILE A 36 11.96 -2.28 0.89
C ILE A 36 12.29 -3.60 1.61
N MET A 37 13.23 -4.40 1.08
CA MET A 37 13.63 -5.66 1.71
C MET A 37 14.23 -5.41 3.10
N GLU A 38 15.17 -4.47 3.22
CA GLU A 38 15.79 -4.12 4.50
C GLU A 38 14.76 -3.65 5.53
N TRP A 39 13.79 -2.85 5.10
CA TRP A 39 12.69 -2.40 5.97
C TRP A 39 11.80 -3.56 6.43
N CYS A 40 11.40 -4.44 5.50
CA CYS A 40 10.58 -5.61 5.82
C CYS A 40 11.31 -6.57 6.77
N GLU A 41 12.59 -6.85 6.53
CA GLU A 41 13.41 -7.70 7.39
C GLU A 41 13.54 -7.12 8.81
N ALA A 42 13.79 -5.81 8.92
CA ALA A 42 13.86 -5.13 10.22
C ALA A 42 12.53 -5.18 10.99
N ALA A 43 11.39 -5.09 10.30
CA ALA A 43 10.05 -5.15 10.91
C ALA A 43 9.58 -6.58 11.21
N SER A 44 10.07 -7.58 10.46
CA SER A 44 9.57 -8.97 10.49
C SER A 44 9.60 -9.62 11.88
N GLY A 45 10.62 -9.31 12.69
CA GLY A 45 10.75 -9.85 14.05
C GLY A 45 9.74 -9.29 15.05
N THR A 46 9.05 -8.20 14.70
CA THR A 46 8.01 -7.57 15.53
C THR A 46 6.60 -7.79 14.98
N ASP A 47 6.49 -8.33 13.77
CA ASP A 47 5.21 -8.62 13.15
C ASP A 47 4.61 -9.88 13.77
N LEU A 48 3.54 -9.70 14.53
CA LEU A 48 2.86 -10.78 15.22
C LEU A 48 2.21 -11.80 14.27
N LEU A 49 1.93 -11.44 13.02
CA LEU A 49 1.44 -12.38 12.01
C LEU A 49 2.54 -13.25 11.44
N ILE A 50 3.80 -12.81 11.56
CA ILE A 50 4.98 -13.59 11.17
C ILE A 50 5.49 -14.42 12.36
N THR A 51 5.63 -13.82 13.55
CA THR A 51 6.18 -14.50 14.74
C THR A 51 5.16 -15.31 15.52
N GLY A 52 3.87 -15.10 15.26
CA GLY A 52 2.76 -15.64 16.05
C GLY A 52 2.35 -14.70 17.17
N VAL A 53 1.04 -14.64 17.44
CA VAL A 53 0.44 -13.85 18.52
C VAL A 53 0.33 -14.75 19.76
N PRO A 54 0.95 -14.39 20.91
CA PRO A 54 0.74 -15.11 22.16
C PRO A 54 -0.74 -15.10 22.56
N ASP A 55 -1.26 -16.21 23.08
CA ASP A 55 -2.67 -16.33 23.43
C ASP A 55 -3.10 -15.20 24.38
N ASP A 56 -2.29 -14.85 25.38
CA ASP A 56 -2.58 -13.80 26.36
C ASP A 56 -2.74 -12.40 25.75
N LYS A 57 -2.09 -12.13 24.63
CA LYS A 57 -2.11 -10.85 23.90
C LYS A 57 -3.07 -10.85 22.72
N ASN A 58 -3.57 -12.03 22.31
CA ASN A 58 -4.48 -12.15 21.19
C ASN A 58 -5.89 -11.66 21.60
N PRO A 59 -6.43 -10.58 21.00
CA PRO A 59 -7.79 -10.14 21.29
C PRO A 59 -8.86 -11.16 20.85
N TYR A 60 -8.52 -12.14 19.99
CA TYR A 60 -9.44 -13.13 19.42
C TYR A 60 -9.39 -14.51 20.11
N LYS A 61 -9.09 -14.57 21.42
CA LYS A 61 -9.08 -15.84 22.18
C LYS A 61 -10.36 -16.67 21.97
N PRO A 62 -10.25 -18.01 21.81
CA PRO A 62 -11.40 -18.88 21.56
C PRO A 62 -12.46 -18.83 22.69
N GLU A 63 -12.04 -18.63 23.94
CA GLU A 63 -12.93 -18.67 25.11
C GLU A 63 -13.87 -17.45 25.24
N LYS A 64 -13.62 -16.34 24.53
CA LYS A 64 -14.49 -15.15 24.55
C LYS A 64 -15.42 -15.00 23.34
N GLY A 65 -15.50 -16.03 22.49
CA GLY A 65 -16.18 -15.95 21.21
C GLY A 65 -15.33 -15.15 20.23
N GLY A 66 -14.69 -15.85 19.30
CA GLY A 66 -14.06 -15.21 18.14
C GLY A 66 -15.05 -14.32 17.38
N CYS A 67 -14.55 -13.52 16.45
CA CYS A 67 -15.36 -12.59 15.65
C CYS A 67 -16.60 -13.30 15.06
N ILE A 68 -17.76 -13.05 15.68
CA ILE A 68 -19.05 -13.56 15.23
C ILE A 68 -19.56 -12.51 14.24
N ILE A 69 -19.53 -12.83 12.95
CA ILE A 69 -20.29 -12.05 11.96
C ILE A 69 -21.76 -12.40 12.22
N THR A 70 -22.42 -11.63 13.09
CA THR A 70 -23.88 -11.67 13.25
C THR A 70 -24.46 -10.39 12.68
#